data_AF-A0A9D3SJI4-F1
#
_entry.id   AF-A0A9D3SJI4-F1
#
_cell.length_a   1.000
_cell.length_b   1.000
_cell.length_c   1.000
_cell.angle_alpha   90.00
_cell.angle_beta   90.00
_cell.angle_gamma   90.00
#
_symmetry.space_group_name_H-M   'P 1'
#
loop_
_entity.id
_entity.type
_entity.pdbx_description
1 polymer ?
#
loop_
_entity_poly.entity_id
_entity_poly.type
_entity_poly.pdbx_seq_one_letter_code
_entity_poly.pdbx_strand_id
1 'polypeptide(L)'
;MDSKIPKKIFSKDLLYNQVFQASNIASLVNMISATYTEVSTKHLMDRVSSLGKLMAMDKEKPEFQSEVEQLRNSCDGAQRAILALVLKNKKEFEGKSDARLEKIDSKYLYILQLFRYGSGF
;
A
#
# COMPACT_ATOMS: atom_id res chain seq x y z
N MET A 1 8.43 -49.13 -3.59
CA MET A 1 7.28 -48.34 -3.10
C MET A 1 7.80 -47.56 -1.91
N ASP A 2 8.29 -46.33 -2.12
CA ASP A 2 8.78 -45.50 -1.01
C ASP A 2 8.28 -44.06 -1.20
N SER A 3 7.19 -43.78 -0.51
CA SER A 3 6.34 -42.60 -0.60
C SER A 3 6.94 -41.37 0.11
N LYS A 4 8.23 -41.10 -0.07
CA LYS A 4 8.92 -39.97 0.60
C LYS A 4 8.86 -38.63 -0.15
N ILE A 5 8.46 -38.65 -1.42
CA ILE A 5 8.38 -37.46 -2.28
C ILE A 5 7.18 -36.51 -1.96
N PRO A 6 5.96 -36.96 -1.59
CA PRO A 6 4.81 -36.05 -1.48
C PRO A 6 4.86 -35.11 -0.27
N LYS A 7 5.33 -35.56 0.91
CA LYS A 7 5.40 -34.71 2.10
C LYS A 7 6.42 -33.58 1.99
N LYS A 8 7.60 -33.86 1.41
CA LYS A 8 8.69 -32.88 1.32
C LYS A 8 8.39 -31.77 0.30
N ILE A 9 7.65 -32.07 -0.77
CA ILE A 9 7.17 -31.10 -1.75
C ILE A 9 6.04 -30.26 -1.14
N PHE A 10 5.07 -30.90 -0.49
CA PHE A 10 3.96 -30.21 0.17
C PHE A 10 4.42 -29.22 1.27
N SER A 11 5.40 -29.60 2.10
CA SER A 11 5.96 -28.71 3.12
C SER A 11 6.68 -27.50 2.53
N LYS A 12 7.27 -27.63 1.34
CA LYS A 12 7.92 -26.53 0.64
C LYS A 12 6.88 -25.57 0.06
N ASP A 13 5.87 -26.07 -0.63
CA ASP A 13 4.79 -25.26 -1.22
C ASP A 13 4.02 -24.46 -0.14
N LEU A 14 3.84 -25.05 1.04
CA LEU A 14 3.27 -24.36 2.21
C LEU A 14 4.16 -23.20 2.68
N LEU A 15 5.47 -23.43 2.82
CA LEU A 15 6.43 -22.40 3.22
C LEU A 15 6.48 -21.26 2.19
N TYR A 16 6.42 -21.58 0.89
CA TYR A 16 6.38 -20.58 -0.18
C TYR A 16 5.16 -19.69 -0.06
N ASN A 17 3.97 -20.27 0.12
CA ASN A 17 2.74 -19.51 0.30
C ASN A 17 2.79 -18.63 1.56
N GLN A 18 3.36 -19.12 2.66
CA GLN A 18 3.51 -18.32 3.88
C GLN A 18 4.43 -17.12 3.68
N VAL A 19 5.60 -17.31 3.05
CA VAL A 19 6.54 -16.21 2.76
C VAL A 19 5.93 -15.19 1.80
N PHE A 20 5.18 -15.65 0.79
CA PHE A 20 4.47 -14.77 -0.13
C PHE A 20 3.40 -13.92 0.57
N GLN A 21 2.55 -14.56 1.39
CA GLN A 21 1.51 -13.86 2.16
C GLN A 21 2.11 -12.85 3.13
N ALA A 22 3.13 -13.23 3.90
CA ALA A 22 3.81 -12.32 4.83
C ALA A 22 4.41 -11.11 4.11
N SER A 23 5.03 -11.32 2.94
CA SER A 23 5.62 -10.24 2.14
C SER A 23 4.57 -9.27 1.60
N ASN A 24 3.40 -9.77 1.19
CA ASN A 24 2.29 -8.94 0.73
C ASN A 24 1.66 -8.15 1.86
N ILE A 25 1.45 -8.76 3.04
CA ILE A 25 0.93 -8.08 4.23
C ILE A 25 1.87 -6.94 4.66
N ALA A 26 3.18 -7.20 4.76
CA ALA A 26 4.16 -6.17 5.11
C ALA A 26 4.15 -5.00 4.10
N SER A 27 4.06 -5.31 2.80
CA SER A 27 3.98 -4.29 1.75
C SER A 27 2.69 -3.46 1.83
N LEU A 28 1.56 -4.09 2.18
CA LEU A 28 0.27 -3.43 2.35
C LEU A 28 0.28 -2.47 3.55
N VAL A 29 0.80 -2.93 4.69
CA VAL A 29 0.95 -2.09 5.89
C VAL A 29 1.80 -0.87 5.58
N ASN A 30 2.96 -1.07 4.93
CA ASN A 30 3.83 0.04 4.54
C ASN A 30 3.12 1.04 3.62
N MET A 31 2.35 0.55 2.63
CA MET A 31 1.57 1.42 1.74
C MET A 31 0.53 2.24 2.52
N ILE A 32 -0.22 1.63 3.42
CA ILE A 32 -1.24 2.31 4.22
C ILE A 32 -0.58 3.38 5.11
N SER A 33 0.50 3.03 5.81
CA SER A 33 1.22 3.96 6.67
C SER A 33 1.79 5.15 5.89
N ALA A 34 2.44 4.89 4.75
CA ALA A 34 2.97 5.96 3.89
C ALA A 34 1.85 6.86 3.35
N THR A 35 0.75 6.26 2.89
CA THR A 35 -0.43 7.01 2.42
C THR A 35 -1.01 7.88 3.54
N TYR A 36 -1.15 7.34 4.75
CA TYR A 36 -1.65 8.11 5.89
C TYR A 36 -0.76 9.30 6.23
N THR A 37 0.56 9.08 6.31
CA THR A 37 1.51 10.16 6.61
C THR A 37 1.44 11.26 5.56
N GLU A 38 1.36 10.90 4.28
CA GLU A 38 1.22 11.86 3.19
C GLU A 38 -0.11 12.63 3.25
N VAL A 39 -1.23 11.94 3.45
CA VAL A 39 -2.55 12.57 3.58
C VAL A 39 -2.61 13.51 4.79
N SER A 40 -2.14 13.05 5.95
CA SER A 40 -2.15 13.83 7.17
C SER A 40 -1.33 15.12 7.04
N THR A 41 -0.09 14.99 6.55
CA THR A 41 0.85 16.11 6.46
C THR A 41 0.52 17.08 5.34
N LYS A 42 0.14 16.60 4.15
CA LYS A 42 -0.03 17.47 2.97
C LYS A 42 -1.45 17.95 2.72
N HIS A 43 -2.46 17.27 3.27
CA HIS A 43 -3.85 17.52 2.92
C HIS A 43 -4.74 17.87 4.11
N LEU A 44 -4.39 17.44 5.33
CA LEU A 44 -5.23 17.67 6.52
C LEU A 44 -4.69 18.78 7.45
N MET A 45 -3.39 18.81 7.75
CA MET A 45 -2.84 19.75 8.74
C MET A 45 -3.16 21.23 8.46
N ASP A 46 -2.97 21.67 7.22
CA ASP A 46 -3.27 23.05 6.83
C ASP A 46 -4.77 23.37 6.96
N ARG A 47 -5.63 22.40 6.64
CA ARG A 47 -7.10 22.57 6.70
C ARG A 47 -7.60 22.63 8.13
N VAL A 48 -7.07 21.79 9.01
CA VAL A 48 -7.38 21.83 10.45
C VAL A 48 -6.95 23.18 11.04
N SER A 49 -5.78 23.67 10.64
CA SER A 49 -5.28 24.98 11.06
C SER A 49 -6.14 26.13 10.56
N SER A 50 -6.53 26.10 9.27
CA SER A 50 -7.44 27.08 8.67
C SER A 50 -8.83 27.07 9.33
N LEU A 51 -9.36 25.89 9.65
CA LEU A 51 -10.63 25.77 10.38
C LEU A 51 -10.53 26.40 11.77
N GLY A 52 -9.44 26.14 12.50
CA GLY A 52 -9.19 26.74 13.81
C GLY A 52 -9.13 28.28 13.74
N LYS A 53 -8.46 28.82 12.73
CA LYS A 53 -8.45 30.28 12.45
C LYS A 53 -9.87 30.81 12.23
N LEU A 54 -10.66 30.12 11.42
CA LEU A 54 -12.00 30.53 11.05
C LEU A 54 -12.99 30.49 12.23
N MET A 55 -12.83 29.51 13.13
CA MET A 55 -13.61 29.42 14.37
C MET A 55 -13.32 30.56 15.36
N ALA A 56 -12.14 31.17 15.29
CA ALA A 56 -11.75 32.30 16.13
C ALA A 56 -12.05 33.68 15.51
N MET A 57 -12.52 33.72 14.26
CA MET A 57 -12.84 34.97 13.57
C MET A 57 -14.23 35.50 13.93
N ASP A 58 -14.34 36.83 13.92
CA ASP A 58 -15.62 37.53 13.99
C ASP A 58 -16.39 37.35 12.67
N LYS A 59 -17.67 36.99 12.77
CA LYS A 59 -18.55 36.69 11.63
C LYS A 59 -19.03 37.94 10.91
N GLU A 60 -18.98 39.10 11.58
CA GLU A 60 -19.38 40.40 11.02
C GLU A 60 -18.31 40.95 10.07
N LYS A 61 -17.10 40.37 10.08
CA LYS A 61 -16.00 40.82 9.24
C LYS A 61 -16.20 40.41 7.77
N PRO A 62 -15.98 41.32 6.81
CA PRO A 62 -16.12 41.02 5.39
C PRO A 62 -15.16 39.93 4.91
N GLU A 63 -14.02 39.74 5.58
CA GLU A 63 -13.05 38.68 5.26
C GLU A 63 -13.55 37.27 5.62
N PHE A 64 -14.57 37.16 6.49
CA PHE A 64 -15.10 35.87 6.96
C PHE A 64 -15.60 35.01 5.81
N GLN A 65 -16.39 35.58 4.90
CA GLN A 65 -16.93 34.84 3.77
C GLN A 65 -15.83 34.36 2.81
N SER A 66 -14.81 35.20 2.58
CA SER A 66 -13.66 34.84 1.74
C SER A 66 -12.89 33.66 2.31
N GLU A 67 -12.64 33.65 3.63
CA GLU A 67 -11.95 32.55 4.31
C GLU A 67 -12.78 31.25 4.32
N VAL A 68 -14.11 31.35 4.42
CA VAL A 68 -15.02 30.19 4.32
C VAL A 68 -14.94 29.56 2.92
N GLU A 69 -15.02 30.38 1.87
CA GLU A 69 -14.92 29.94 0.48
C GLU A 69 -13.55 29.30 0.21
N GLN A 70 -12.48 29.93 0.69
CA GLN A 70 -11.12 29.42 0.57
C GLN A 70 -10.98 28.06 1.26
N LEU A 71 -11.46 27.93 2.50
CA LEU A 71 -11.44 26.67 3.24
C LEU A 71 -12.18 25.58 2.46
N ARG A 72 -13.40 25.87 1.97
CA ARG A 72 -14.20 24.92 1.18
C ARG A 72 -13.47 24.44 -0.07
N ASN A 73 -12.99 25.36 -0.90
CA ASN A 73 -12.26 25.03 -2.13
C ASN A 73 -11.00 24.21 -1.84
N SER A 74 -10.34 24.54 -0.73
CA SER A 74 -9.12 23.87 -0.30
C SER A 74 -9.37 22.45 0.24
N CYS A 75 -10.54 22.20 0.85
CA CYS A 75 -11.02 20.86 1.22
C CYS A 75 -11.38 20.03 0.00
N ASP A 76 -12.09 20.61 -0.98
CA ASP A 76 -12.44 19.92 -2.24
C ASP A 76 -11.18 19.54 -3.04
N GLY A 77 -10.18 20.42 -3.06
CA GLY A 77 -8.86 20.14 -3.63
C GLY A 77 -8.15 18.99 -2.91
N ALA A 78 -8.14 19.02 -1.57
CA ALA A 78 -7.54 17.96 -0.76
C ALA A 78 -8.24 16.62 -1.01
N GLN A 79 -9.56 16.57 -1.05
CA GLN A 79 -10.31 15.33 -1.30
C GLN A 79 -9.97 14.71 -2.67
N ARG A 80 -9.88 15.54 -3.73
CA ARG A 80 -9.48 15.07 -5.07
C ARG A 80 -8.05 14.55 -5.10
N ALA A 81 -7.12 15.25 -4.44
CA ALA A 81 -5.72 14.82 -4.34
C ALA A 81 -5.58 13.49 -3.59
N ILE A 82 -6.30 13.32 -2.47
CA ILE A 82 -6.33 12.08 -1.70
C ILE A 82 -6.87 10.93 -2.56
N LEU A 83 -7.97 11.15 -3.29
CA LEU A 83 -8.55 10.14 -4.16
C LEU A 83 -7.55 9.70 -5.25
N ALA A 84 -6.91 10.66 -5.91
CA ALA A 84 -5.90 10.39 -6.93
C ALA A 84 -4.70 9.60 -6.36
N LEU A 85 -4.24 9.96 -5.16
CA LEU A 85 -3.17 9.26 -4.45
C LEU A 85 -3.54 7.81 -4.13
N VAL A 86 -4.74 7.57 -3.59
CA VAL A 86 -5.20 6.22 -3.26
C VAL A 86 -5.31 5.35 -4.51
N LEU A 87 -5.85 5.88 -5.60
CA LEU A 87 -5.95 5.16 -6.88
C LEU A 87 -4.56 4.81 -7.44
N LYS A 88 -3.62 5.75 -7.37
CA LYS A 88 -2.22 5.52 -7.77
C LYS A 88 -1.58 4.43 -6.91
N ASN A 89 -1.71 4.52 -5.60
CA ASN A 89 -1.09 3.58 -4.66
C ASN A 89 -1.66 2.16 -4.84
N LYS A 90 -2.98 2.04 -5.07
CA LYS A 90 -3.61 0.76 -5.42
C LYS A 90 -2.97 0.14 -6.66
N LYS A 91 -2.88 0.89 -7.75
CA LYS A 91 -2.28 0.41 -9.01
C LYS A 91 -0.83 0.00 -8.83
N GLU A 92 -0.05 0.78 -8.09
CA GLU A 92 1.35 0.44 -7.78
C GLU A 92 1.47 -0.82 -6.91
N PHE A 93 0.56 -1.01 -5.95
CA PHE A 93 0.58 -2.18 -5.08
C PHE A 93 0.23 -3.46 -5.82
N GLU A 94 -0.76 -3.41 -6.71
CA GLU A 94 -1.13 -4.52 -7.60
C GLU A 94 0.09 -4.91 -8.46
N GLY A 95 0.68 -3.96 -9.19
CA GLY A 95 1.85 -4.23 -10.03
C GLY A 95 3.08 -4.74 -9.24
N LYS A 96 3.33 -4.20 -8.03
CA LYS A 96 4.40 -4.69 -7.16
C LYS A 96 4.10 -6.10 -6.62
N SER A 97 2.83 -6.46 -6.42
CA SER A 97 2.42 -7.81 -5.98
C SER A 97 2.66 -8.83 -7.09
N ASP A 98 2.29 -8.49 -8.32
CA ASP A 98 2.51 -9.36 -9.49
C ASP A 98 4.02 -9.59 -9.72
N ALA A 99 4.83 -8.52 -9.68
CA ALA A 99 6.28 -8.63 -9.81
C ALA A 99 6.92 -9.46 -8.67
N ARG A 100 6.38 -9.39 -7.44
CA ARG A 100 6.83 -10.23 -6.33
C ARG A 100 6.49 -11.70 -6.59
N LEU A 101 5.29 -11.98 -7.11
CA LEU A 101 4.85 -13.33 -7.46
C LEU A 101 5.79 -13.93 -8.51
N GLU A 102 6.03 -13.24 -9.62
CA GLU A 102 6.95 -13.69 -10.68
C GLU A 102 8.36 -13.99 -10.16
N LYS A 103 8.89 -13.13 -9.28
CA LYS A 103 10.23 -13.31 -8.69
C LYS A 103 10.29 -14.53 -7.77
N ILE A 104 9.21 -14.81 -7.04
CA ILE A 104 9.12 -15.99 -6.16
C ILE A 104 8.95 -17.26 -7.00
N ASP A 105 8.11 -17.23 -8.04
CA ASP A 105 7.89 -18.34 -8.96
C ASP A 105 9.15 -18.70 -9.74
N SER A 106 9.89 -17.70 -10.22
CA SER A 106 11.18 -17.90 -10.88
C SER A 106 12.20 -18.59 -9.96
N LYS A 107 12.27 -18.18 -8.69
CA LYS A 107 13.13 -18.84 -7.68
C LYS A 107 12.66 -20.25 -7.38
N TYR A 108 11.34 -20.47 -7.30
CA TYR A 108 10.77 -21.81 -7.10
C TYR A 108 11.14 -22.75 -8.24
N LEU A 109 10.96 -22.31 -9.49
CA LEU A 109 11.31 -23.07 -10.69
C LEU A 109 12.80 -23.40 -10.74
N TYR A 110 13.66 -22.43 -10.43
CA TYR A 110 15.11 -22.64 -10.33
C TYR A 110 15.46 -23.71 -9.30
N ILE A 111 14.86 -23.64 -8.11
CA ILE A 111 15.06 -24.64 -7.06
C ILE A 111 14.59 -26.03 -7.52
N LEU A 112 13.42 -26.13 -8.18
CA LEU A 112 12.93 -27.40 -8.73
C LEU A 112 13.87 -27.99 -9.78
N GLN A 113 14.42 -27.16 -10.68
CA GLN A 113 15.40 -27.59 -11.68
C GLN A 113 16.67 -28.12 -11.01
N LEU A 114 17.23 -27.42 -10.02
CA LEU A 114 18.39 -27.89 -9.26
C LEU A 114 18.14 -29.24 -8.58
N PHE A 115 16.97 -29.45 -7.98
CA PHE A 115 16.63 -30.75 -7.39
C PHE A 115 16.52 -31.87 -8.43
N ARG A 116 16.03 -31.56 -9.64
CA ARG A 116 15.91 -32.54 -10.73
C ARG A 116 17.28 -32.94 -11.29
N TYR A 117 18.25 -32.03 -11.36
CA TYR A 117 19.62 -32.32 -11.79
C TYR A 117 20.50 -32.94 -10.68
N GLY A 118 20.23 -32.65 -9.40
CA GLY A 118 20.96 -33.21 -8.26
C GLY A 118 20.54 -34.63 -7.83
N SER A 119 19.55 -35.23 -8.49
CA SER A 119 19.04 -36.60 -8.20
C SER A 119 19.59 -37.66 -9.17
N GLY A 120 20.62 -37.32 -9.95
CA GLY A 120 21.18 -38.13 -11.03
C GLY A 120 22.48 -38.89 -10.70
N PHE A 121 22.77 -39.16 -9.43
CA PHE A 121 23.83 -40.07 -8.99
C PHE A 121 23.33 -40.95 -7.84
#